data_AF-A0A7X6SEZ4-F1
#
_entry.id   AF-A0A7X6SEZ4-F1
#
_cell.length_a   1.000
_cell.length_b   1.000
_cell.length_c   1.000
_cell.angle_alpha   90.00
_cell.angle_beta   90.00
_cell.angle_gamma   90.00
#
_symmetry.space_group_name_H-M   'P 1'
#
loop_
_entity.id
_entity.type
_entity.pdbx_description
1 polymer ?
#
loop_
_entity_poly.entity_id
_entity_poly.type
_entity_poly.pdbx_seq_one_letter_code
_entity_poly.pdbx_strand_id
1 'polypeptide(L)'
;MSKDLESPYVEGVPDWDALYRARGDEVSTTRPIFTGDVFTGVQLPGSTGRTKARSVVVLQHPCSMRTNGVDLAWQVLVAEVTNRKEIDEPGWVGGHYNLMPLPDIRPDVTSQSQHQA
;
A
#
# COMPACT_ATOMS: atom_id res chain seq x y z
N MET A 1 -16.55 15.52 -24.41
CA MET A 1 -15.70 14.52 -23.75
C MET A 1 -15.88 14.74 -22.25
N SER A 2 -16.81 14.03 -21.62
CA SER A 2 -16.90 14.05 -20.15
C SER A 2 -15.56 13.50 -19.64
N LYS A 3 -14.90 14.30 -18.80
CA LYS A 3 -13.76 13.83 -18.02
C LYS A 3 -14.34 13.07 -16.84
N ASP A 4 -14.92 11.91 -17.11
CA ASP A 4 -15.28 11.00 -16.05
C ASP A 4 -13.96 10.46 -15.51
N LEU A 5 -13.54 11.01 -14.37
CA LEU A 5 -12.46 10.41 -13.59
C LEU A 5 -12.90 8.97 -13.33
N GLU A 6 -12.08 8.00 -13.74
CA GLU A 6 -12.31 6.59 -13.42
C GLU A 6 -12.40 6.49 -11.90
N SER A 7 -13.63 6.31 -11.41
CA SER A 7 -13.90 6.08 -10.01
C SER A 7 -14.14 4.58 -9.85
N PRO A 8 -13.47 3.90 -8.91
CA PRO A 8 -13.84 2.54 -8.57
C PRO A 8 -15.26 2.46 -7.98
N TYR A 9 -15.90 3.60 -7.68
CA TYR A 9 -17.22 3.63 -7.06
C TYR A 9 -18.36 3.52 -8.09
N VAL A 10 -19.13 2.44 -8.06
CA VAL A 10 -20.28 2.19 -8.92
C VAL A 10 -21.52 1.93 -8.06
N GLU A 11 -22.57 2.76 -8.22
CA GLU A 11 -23.88 2.57 -7.56
C GLU A 11 -23.84 2.42 -6.02
N GLY A 12 -22.90 3.07 -5.34
CA GLY A 12 -22.80 3.01 -3.89
C GLY A 12 -21.81 1.96 -3.35
N VAL A 13 -21.23 1.15 -4.25
CA VAL A 13 -20.28 0.09 -3.89
C VAL A 13 -18.94 0.35 -4.58
N PRO A 14 -17.82 0.37 -3.83
CA PRO A 14 -16.49 0.41 -4.44
C PRO A 14 -16.13 -0.94 -5.08
N ASP A 15 -15.77 -0.91 -6.36
CA ASP A 15 -15.04 -1.95 -7.07
C ASP A 15 -13.55 -1.84 -6.70
N TRP A 16 -13.16 -2.60 -5.68
CA TRP A 16 -11.77 -2.63 -5.22
C TRP A 16 -10.81 -3.29 -6.20
N ASP A 17 -11.30 -4.11 -7.12
CA ASP A 17 -10.45 -4.72 -8.14
C ASP A 17 -10.04 -3.69 -9.20
N ALA A 18 -10.95 -2.77 -9.56
CA ALA A 18 -10.66 -1.65 -10.44
C ALA A 18 -9.66 -0.63 -9.86
N LEU A 19 -9.44 -0.63 -8.53
CA LEU A 19 -8.45 0.25 -7.88
C LEU A 19 -7.01 -0.11 -8.29
N TYR A 20 -6.75 -1.38 -8.59
CA TYR A 20 -5.41 -1.87 -8.88
C TYR A 20 -5.24 -2.16 -10.37
N ARG A 21 -4.22 -1.55 -10.98
CA ARG A 21 -3.87 -1.82 -12.37
C ARG A 21 -3.28 -3.23 -12.59
N ALA A 22 -2.59 -3.76 -11.59
CA ALA A 22 -2.03 -5.11 -11.57
C ALA A 22 -1.75 -5.56 -10.12
N ARG A 23 -1.95 -6.83 -9.79
CA ARG A 23 -1.62 -7.43 -8.49
C ARG A 23 -0.96 -8.80 -8.61
N GLY A 24 -0.18 -9.18 -7.61
CA GLY A 24 0.42 -10.51 -7.52
C GLY A 24 1.20 -10.88 -8.78
N ASP A 25 0.82 -12.00 -9.40
CA ASP A 25 1.49 -12.57 -10.57
C ASP A 25 1.36 -11.72 -11.85
N GLU A 26 0.41 -10.77 -11.89
CA GLU A 26 0.28 -9.82 -13.00
C GLU A 26 1.43 -8.80 -13.03
N VAL A 27 2.10 -8.63 -11.89
CA VAL A 27 3.21 -7.69 -11.73
C VAL A 27 4.50 -8.33 -12.23
N SER A 28 4.99 -7.87 -13.39
CA SER A 28 6.28 -8.33 -13.92
C SER A 28 7.41 -8.14 -12.90
N THR A 29 8.18 -9.21 -12.63
CA THR A 29 9.32 -9.17 -11.70
C THR A 29 10.54 -8.45 -12.27
N THR A 30 10.56 -8.16 -13.57
CA THR A 30 11.69 -7.51 -14.25
C THR A 30 11.52 -6.01 -14.42
N ARG A 31 10.38 -5.45 -14.03
CA ARG A 31 10.15 -4.00 -14.11
C ARG A 31 10.89 -3.25 -12.99
N PRO A 32 11.19 -1.95 -13.17
CA PRO A 32 11.67 -1.11 -12.08
C PRO A 32 10.68 -1.02 -10.91
N ILE A 33 11.22 -0.83 -9.71
CA ILE A 33 10.44 -0.57 -8.49
C ILE A 33 9.88 0.86 -8.56
N PHE A 34 8.59 1.02 -8.30
CA PHE A 34 7.89 2.30 -8.31
C PHE A 34 7.30 2.65 -6.94
N THR A 35 7.04 3.94 -6.72
CA THR A 35 6.21 4.38 -5.60
C THR A 35 4.84 3.72 -5.67
N GLY A 36 4.36 3.21 -4.54
CA GLY A 36 3.11 2.44 -4.45
C GLY A 36 3.29 0.94 -4.54
N ASP A 37 4.46 0.44 -4.95
CA ASP A 37 4.74 -1.00 -4.93
C ASP A 37 4.69 -1.54 -3.50
N VAL A 38 3.98 -2.66 -3.34
CA VAL A 38 3.86 -3.36 -2.06
C VAL A 38 4.69 -4.63 -2.11
N PHE A 39 5.59 -4.78 -1.14
CA PHE A 39 6.38 -5.99 -0.94
C PHE A 39 5.92 -6.68 0.33
N THR A 40 5.87 -8.01 0.31
CA THR A 40 5.54 -8.85 1.47
C THR A 40 6.74 -9.71 1.85
N GLY A 41 6.81 -10.15 3.11
CA GLY A 41 7.89 -11.02 3.58
C GLY A 41 9.27 -10.36 3.70
N VAL A 42 9.36 -9.03 3.59
CA VAL A 42 10.62 -8.30 3.66
C VAL A 42 11.16 -8.36 5.09
N GLN A 43 12.39 -8.84 5.25
CA GLN A 43 13.03 -8.91 6.56
C GLN A 43 13.55 -7.54 6.96
N LEU A 44 12.85 -6.87 7.88
CA LEU A 44 13.18 -5.50 8.31
C LEU A 44 13.30 -5.38 9.83
N PRO A 45 14.28 -4.60 10.33
CA PRO A 45 14.37 -4.27 11.74
C PRO A 45 13.15 -3.43 12.17
N GLY A 46 12.55 -3.77 13.31
CA GLY A 46 11.55 -2.93 13.95
C GLY A 46 12.14 -1.82 14.82
N SER A 47 11.25 -1.02 15.43
CA SER A 47 11.61 -0.05 16.48
C SER A 47 12.31 -0.69 17.69
N THR A 48 12.15 -2.01 17.89
CA THR A 48 12.81 -2.79 18.94
C THR A 48 14.14 -3.41 18.51
N GLY A 49 14.62 -3.12 17.29
CA GLY A 49 15.83 -3.70 16.72
C GLY A 49 15.69 -5.16 16.26
N ARG A 50 14.57 -5.82 16.54
CA ARG A 50 14.31 -7.20 16.08
C ARG A 50 13.89 -7.21 14.62
N THR A 51 14.58 -8.00 13.81
CA THR A 51 14.20 -8.29 12.43
C THR A 51 13.01 -9.22 12.41
N LYS A 52 11.98 -8.86 11.64
CA LYS A 52 10.87 -9.75 11.32
C LYS A 52 10.40 -9.52 9.89
N ALA A 53 9.70 -10.51 9.34
CA ALA A 53 9.02 -10.38 8.06
C ALA A 53 7.93 -9.31 8.19
N ARG A 54 7.93 -8.35 7.26
CA ARG A 54 6.96 -7.25 7.18
C ARG A 54 6.46 -7.10 5.76
N SER A 55 5.31 -6.45 5.66
CA SER A 55 4.86 -5.91 4.39
C SER A 55 5.09 -4.40 4.39
N VAL A 56 5.54 -3.88 3.27
CA VAL A 56 5.88 -2.47 3.12
C VAL A 56 5.43 -1.93 1.78
N VAL A 57 5.04 -0.65 1.76
CA VAL A 57 4.75 0.10 0.54
C VAL A 57 5.90 1.08 0.29
N VAL A 58 6.37 1.14 -0.95
CA VAL A 58 7.41 2.09 -1.36
C VAL A 58 6.82 3.49 -1.44
N LEU A 59 7.39 4.43 -0.67
CA LEU A 59 6.96 5.83 -0.66
C LEU A 59 7.83 6.71 -1.57
N GLN A 60 9.10 6.37 -1.71
CA GLN A 60 10.05 7.17 -2.45
C GLN A 60 10.33 6.56 -3.82
N HIS A 61 10.24 7.39 -4.86
CA HIS A 61 10.63 6.98 -6.19
C HIS A 61 12.17 6.83 -6.25
N PRO A 62 12.72 5.75 -6.84
CA PRO A 62 14.17 5.56 -6.85
C PRO A 62 14.98 6.73 -7.42
N CYS A 63 14.42 7.48 -8.38
CA CYS A 63 15.08 8.67 -8.93
C CYS A 63 15.21 9.85 -7.96
N SER A 64 14.41 9.91 -6.88
CA SER A 64 14.54 10.94 -5.84
C SER A 64 15.46 10.53 -4.70
N MET A 65 16.18 9.41 -4.81
CA MET A 65 17.13 8.93 -3.80
C MET A 65 18.43 9.75 -3.74
N ARG A 66 18.57 10.82 -4.51
CA ARG A 66 19.76 11.68 -4.49
C ARG A 66 19.82 12.45 -3.17
N THR A 67 20.85 12.21 -2.35
CA THR A 67 21.02 12.88 -1.04
C THR A 67 21.70 14.25 -1.17
N ASN A 68 22.51 14.44 -2.20
CA ASN A 68 23.26 15.68 -2.48
C ASN A 68 23.27 16.04 -3.99
N GLY A 69 22.32 15.52 -4.76
CA GLY A 69 22.25 15.70 -6.21
C GLY A 69 23.14 14.76 -7.02
N VAL A 70 24.08 14.04 -6.40
CA VAL A 70 24.99 13.09 -7.08
C VAL A 70 24.84 11.68 -6.53
N ASP A 71 24.91 11.54 -5.21
CA ASP A 71 24.92 10.26 -4.51
C ASP A 71 23.52 9.73 -4.25
N LEU A 72 23.30 8.45 -4.55
CA LEU A 72 22.05 7.76 -4.23
C LEU A 72 22.10 7.22 -2.79
N ALA A 73 21.00 7.38 -2.06
CA ALA A 73 20.79 6.68 -0.80
C ALA A 73 20.84 5.16 -1.03
N TRP A 74 21.39 4.41 -0.07
CA TRP A 74 21.43 2.93 -0.16
C TRP A 74 20.09 2.26 0.15
N GLN A 75 19.12 3.04 0.62
CA GLN A 75 17.83 2.55 1.10
C GLN A 75 16.72 3.42 0.52
N VAL A 76 15.61 2.79 0.16
CA VAL A 76 14.37 3.47 -0.22
C VAL A 76 13.50 3.68 1.02
N LEU A 77 12.84 4.83 1.11
CA LEU A 77 11.83 5.06 2.13
C LEU A 77 10.58 4.24 1.83
N VAL A 78 10.12 3.50 2.85
CA VAL A 78 8.93 2.68 2.81
C VAL A 78 8.05 2.93 4.04
N ALA A 79 6.76 2.64 3.95
CA ALA A 79 5.85 2.57 5.09
C ALA A 79 5.42 1.13 5.36
N GLU A 80 5.27 0.76 6.62
CA GLU A 80 4.76 -0.56 7.01
C GLU A 80 3.26 -0.68 6.67
N VAL A 81 2.89 -1.74 5.95
CA VAL A 81 1.51 -2.07 5.61
C VAL A 81 0.98 -3.06 6.64
N THR A 82 0.03 -2.59 7.44
CA THR A 82 -0.59 -3.37 8.52
C THR A 82 -2.06 -3.65 8.20
N ASN A 83 -2.57 -4.76 8.74
CA ASN A 83 -3.99 -5.06 8.62
C ASN A 83 -4.76 -4.15 9.58
N ARG A 84 -5.89 -3.62 9.11
CA ARG A 84 -6.82 -2.84 9.93
C ARG A 84 -8.25 -3.21 9.59
N LYS A 85 -9.15 -3.01 10.54
CA LYS A 85 -10.59 -3.00 10.27
C LYS A 85 -10.92 -1.89 9.28
N GLU A 86 -11.84 -2.18 8.37
CA GLU A 86 -12.40 -1.18 7.47
C GLU A 86 -12.90 0.04 8.26
N ILE A 87 -12.67 1.22 7.69
CA ILE A 87 -13.05 2.50 8.26
C ILE A 87 -14.27 2.96 7.48
N ASP A 88 -15.39 3.13 8.17
CA ASP A 88 -16.62 3.66 7.61
C ASP A 88 -16.52 5.18 7.38
N GLU A 89 -17.51 5.74 6.69
CA GLU A 89 -17.55 7.18 6.39
C GLU A 89 -17.41 8.06 7.64
N PRO A 90 -18.13 7.81 8.76
CA PRO A 90 -17.90 8.55 10.00
C PRO A 90 -16.47 8.43 10.54
N GLY A 91 -15.85 7.25 10.45
CA GLY A 91 -14.47 7.04 10.85
C GLY A 91 -13.49 7.89 10.04
N TRP A 92 -13.71 8.05 8.73
CA TRP A 92 -12.90 8.92 7.89
C TRP A 92 -13.07 10.40 8.25
N VAL A 93 -14.32 10.86 8.39
CA VAL A 93 -14.63 12.24 8.83
C VAL A 93 -14.05 12.52 10.22
N GLY A 94 -13.98 11.50 11.07
CA GLY A 94 -13.49 11.56 12.44
C GLY A 94 -11.97 11.68 12.63
N GLY A 95 -11.16 11.70 11.56
CA GLY A 95 -9.74 12.06 11.68
C GLY A 95 -8.72 11.02 11.19
N HIS A 96 -9.14 9.96 10.50
CA HIS A 96 -8.23 8.94 9.96
C HIS A 96 -7.50 9.36 8.66
N TYR A 97 -7.37 10.66 8.40
CA TYR A 97 -6.80 11.21 7.16
C TYR A 97 -5.32 10.87 6.92
N ASN A 98 -4.62 10.37 7.93
CA ASN A 98 -3.23 9.93 7.85
C ASN A 98 -3.07 8.46 7.40
N LEU A 99 -4.16 7.78 7.08
CA LEU A 99 -4.16 6.40 6.63
C LEU A 99 -4.39 6.31 5.11
N MET A 100 -3.64 5.42 4.46
CA MET A 100 -3.87 5.06 3.07
C MET A 100 -4.60 3.70 3.04
N PRO A 101 -5.86 3.65 2.58
CA PRO A 101 -6.56 2.38 2.45
C PRO A 101 -5.95 1.56 1.31
N LEU A 102 -5.71 0.28 1.57
CA LEU A 102 -5.26 -0.70 0.58
C LEU A 102 -6.17 -1.95 0.63
N PRO A 103 -7.44 -1.84 0.20
CA PRO A 103 -8.41 -2.94 0.25
C PRO A 103 -7.92 -4.15 -0.54
N ASP A 104 -8.09 -5.36 -0.01
CA ASP A 104 -7.79 -6.61 -0.73
C ASP A 104 -6.39 -6.69 -1.38
N ILE A 105 -5.41 -5.95 -0.84
CA ILE A 105 -4.01 -6.00 -1.29
C ILE A 105 -3.36 -7.37 -1.03
N ARG A 106 -3.98 -8.19 -0.16
CA ARG A 106 -3.63 -9.59 0.11
C ARG A 106 -4.88 -10.46 0.02
N PRO A 107 -5.28 -10.90 -1.18
CA PRO A 107 -6.51 -11.66 -1.37
C PRO A 107 -6.50 -13.05 -0.69
N ASP A 108 -5.30 -13.56 -0.37
CA ASP A 108 -5.05 -14.85 0.29
C ASP A 108 -5.19 -14.81 1.82
N VAL A 109 -5.08 -13.62 2.42
CA VAL A 109 -5.37 -13.43 3.84
C VAL A 109 -6.88 -13.29 3.96
N THR A 110 -7.57 -14.43 3.91
CA THR A 110 -9.00 -14.54 4.23
C THR A 110 -9.31 -13.65 5.44
N SER A 111 -10.23 -12.70 5.29
CA SER A 111 -10.71 -11.73 6.29
C SER A 111 -11.39 -12.38 7.51
N GLN A 112 -10.99 -13.59 7.89
CA GLN A 112 -11.66 -14.49 8.83
C GLN A 112 -11.63 -14.06 10.30
N SER A 113 -11.06 -12.90 10.65
CA SER A 113 -11.04 -12.45 12.05
C SER A 113 -11.15 -10.93 12.23
N GLN A 114 -12.13 -10.27 11.59
CA GLN A 114 -12.41 -8.85 11.83
C GLN A 114 -13.74 -8.56 12.58
N HIS A 115 -14.26 -9.55 13.32
CA HIS A 115 -15.51 -9.42 14.11
C HIS A 115 -15.35 -9.40 15.63
N GLN A 116 -14.15 -9.22 16.18
CA GLN A 116 -13.93 -9.03 17.63
C GLN A 116 -12.69 -8.15 17.82
N ALA A 117 -12.63 -7.11 18.64
CA ALA A 117 -13.58 -6.42 19.51
C ALA A 117 -13.12 -4.94 19.60
#